data_AF-A0A6L4A5M4-F1
#
_entry.id   AF-A0A6L4A5M4-F1
#
_cell.length_a   1.000
_cell.length_b   1.000
_cell.length_c   1.000
_cell.angle_alpha   90.00
_cell.angle_beta   90.00
_cell.angle_gamma   90.00
#
_symmetry.space_group_name_H-M   'P 1'
#
loop_
_entity.id
_entity.type
_entity.pdbx_description
1 polymer ?
#
loop_
_entity_poly.entity_id
_entity_poly.type
_entity_poly.pdbx_seq_one_letter_code
_entity_poly.pdbx_strand_id
1 'polypeptide(L)'
;MTFLQQPTSDREIQISLEKREEELKELSAKEHELHPGDTVGALLNHRWVSMAVLAFLISIAANNRALMAMTAFMLVTITIAWLWSRNTLINLAYRRKLHHTHAFPGETTEVEITIENKKWLPVTWLQVQDTWPTGFPPSRSEAMSESEGDPNTGYLTNAYALRWYERIRRRYELMAQKRGVY
;
A
#
# COMPACT_ATOMS: atom_id res chain seq x y z
N MET A 1 -65.33 3.81 7.83
CA MET A 1 -65.00 3.94 6.40
C MET A 1 -63.58 4.48 6.36
N THR A 2 -62.61 3.57 6.30
CA THR A 2 -61.20 3.80 6.68
C THR A 2 -60.36 3.91 5.42
N PHE A 3 -59.85 5.11 5.13
CA PHE A 3 -58.92 5.34 4.03
C PHE A 3 -57.49 5.04 4.48
N LEU A 4 -56.88 4.00 3.90
CA LEU A 4 -55.46 3.69 4.01
C LEU A 4 -54.69 4.59 3.04
N GLN A 5 -53.87 5.50 3.57
CA GLN A 5 -52.99 6.38 2.81
C GLN A 5 -51.53 6.04 3.12
N GLN A 6 -50.90 5.22 2.28
CA GLN A 6 -49.44 5.11 2.17
C GLN A 6 -49.06 4.81 0.71
N PRO A 7 -48.51 5.81 -0.01
CA PRO A 7 -47.61 5.51 -1.13
C PRO A 7 -46.41 6.47 -1.22
N THR A 8 -45.91 7.02 -0.10
CA THR A 8 -44.79 7.99 -0.10
C THR A 8 -43.43 7.39 0.26
N SER A 9 -43.39 6.25 0.96
CA SER A 9 -42.14 5.66 1.47
C SER A 9 -41.23 5.11 0.35
N ASP A 10 -41.79 4.47 -0.68
CA ASP A 10 -40.99 3.78 -1.70
C ASP A 10 -40.23 4.73 -2.64
N ARG A 11 -40.79 5.91 -2.95
CA ARG A 11 -40.10 6.89 -3.81
C ARG A 11 -38.91 7.55 -3.12
N GLU A 12 -39.04 7.88 -1.84
CA GLU A 12 -37.93 8.45 -1.06
C GLU A 12 -36.81 7.42 -0.87
N ILE A 13 -37.17 6.14 -0.70
CA ILE A 13 -36.20 5.05 -0.64
C ILE A 13 -35.46 4.92 -1.98
N GLN A 14 -36.15 4.93 -3.13
CA GLN A 14 -35.49 4.82 -4.42
C GLN A 14 -34.52 5.97 -4.70
N ILE A 15 -34.91 7.21 -4.41
CA ILE A 15 -34.04 8.39 -4.58
C ILE A 15 -32.81 8.32 -3.65
N SER A 16 -32.98 7.83 -2.41
CA SER A 16 -31.87 7.65 -1.48
C SER A 16 -30.91 6.53 -1.90
N LEU A 17 -31.39 5.50 -2.60
CA LEU A 17 -30.58 4.39 -3.08
C LEU A 17 -29.76 4.79 -4.31
N GLU A 18 -30.37 5.47 -5.29
CA GLU A 18 -29.64 5.99 -6.46
C GLU A 18 -28.53 6.96 -6.04
N LYS A 19 -28.82 7.88 -5.11
CA LYS A 19 -27.82 8.80 -4.58
C LYS A 19 -26.66 8.08 -3.89
N ARG A 20 -26.94 7.00 -3.14
CA ARG A 20 -25.89 6.18 -2.51
C ARG A 20 -25.07 5.41 -3.54
N GLU A 21 -25.67 4.94 -4.63
CA GLU A 21 -24.94 4.28 -5.71
C GLU A 21 -23.99 5.25 -6.43
N GLU A 22 -24.40 6.50 -6.60
CA GLU A 22 -23.53 7.56 -7.14
C GLU A 22 -22.38 7.89 -6.17
N GLU A 23 -22.67 8.08 -4.88
CA GLU A 23 -21.63 8.31 -3.86
C GLU A 23 -20.65 7.14 -3.78
N LEU A 24 -21.11 5.90 -3.87
CA LEU A 24 -20.24 4.71 -3.90
C LEU A 24 -19.39 4.62 -5.17
N LYS A 25 -19.93 5.05 -6.32
CA LYS A 25 -19.15 5.15 -7.57
C LYS A 25 -18.09 6.23 -7.48
N GLU A 26 -18.40 7.39 -6.89
CA GLU A 26 -17.43 8.46 -6.66
C GLU A 26 -16.33 8.03 -5.67
N LEU A 27 -16.69 7.33 -4.60
CA LEU A 27 -15.74 6.79 -3.63
C LEU A 27 -14.82 5.74 -4.27
N SER A 28 -15.38 4.80 -5.04
CA SER A 28 -14.60 3.79 -5.76
C SER A 28 -13.70 4.39 -6.85
N ALA A 29 -14.17 5.41 -7.57
CA ALA A 29 -13.36 6.15 -8.54
C ALA A 29 -12.19 6.89 -7.85
N LYS A 30 -12.45 7.48 -6.68
CA LYS A 30 -11.45 8.20 -5.89
C LYS A 30 -10.43 7.27 -5.23
N GLU A 31 -10.84 6.06 -4.85
CA GLU A 31 -9.95 4.99 -4.38
C GLU A 31 -9.05 4.49 -5.51
N HIS A 32 -9.59 4.36 -6.73
CA HIS A 32 -8.83 3.96 -7.92
C HIS A 32 -7.87 5.05 -8.44
N GLU A 33 -8.13 6.33 -8.15
CA GLU A 33 -7.20 7.46 -8.40
C GLU A 33 -6.14 7.64 -7.31
N LEU A 34 -6.24 6.92 -6.17
CA LEU A 34 -5.21 6.93 -5.14
C LEU A 34 -4.02 6.07 -5.60
N HIS A 35 -3.23 6.60 -6.54
CA HIS A 35 -2.03 5.98 -7.09
C HIS A 35 -1.11 5.44 -5.98
N PRO A 36 -1.07 4.12 -5.72
CA PRO A 36 -0.24 3.55 -4.69
C PRO A 36 1.18 3.47 -5.23
N GLY A 37 1.99 4.50 -4.98
CA GLY A 37 3.45 4.40 -5.08
C GLY A 37 4.11 4.82 -6.40
N ASP A 38 3.38 5.39 -7.37
CA ASP A 38 3.96 5.82 -8.66
C ASP A 38 4.66 7.20 -8.61
N THR A 39 5.06 7.66 -7.43
CA THR A 39 5.75 8.95 -7.26
C THR A 39 7.07 9.02 -8.02
N VAL A 40 7.74 7.89 -8.20
CA VAL A 40 9.04 7.87 -8.87
C VAL A 40 8.91 8.00 -10.38
N GLY A 41 7.92 7.34 -11.00
CA GLY A 41 7.61 7.50 -12.42
C GLY A 41 7.27 8.96 -12.76
N ALA A 42 6.54 9.62 -11.86
CA ALA A 42 6.22 11.04 -11.98
C ALA A 42 7.46 11.97 -11.86
N LEU A 43 8.40 11.67 -10.96
CA LEU A 43 9.66 12.41 -10.82
C LEU A 43 10.60 12.22 -12.02
N LEU A 44 10.56 11.04 -12.64
CA LEU A 44 11.40 10.66 -13.78
C LEU A 44 10.75 10.96 -15.13
N ASN A 45 9.72 11.82 -15.14
CA ASN A 45 9.06 12.26 -16.36
C ASN A 45 10.10 12.60 -17.44
N HIS A 46 10.02 11.89 -18.57
CA HIS A 46 11.02 11.88 -19.64
C HIS A 46 11.45 13.29 -20.08
N ARG A 47 10.52 14.25 -20.02
CA ARG A 47 10.72 15.65 -20.38
C ARG A 47 11.72 16.36 -19.48
N TRP A 48 11.59 16.25 -18.15
CA TRP A 48 12.45 17.00 -17.22
C TRP A 48 13.88 16.43 -17.17
N VAL A 49 14.01 15.10 -17.25
CA VAL A 49 15.31 14.43 -17.37
C VAL A 49 16.01 14.81 -18.68
N SER A 50 15.28 14.86 -19.80
CA SER A 50 15.84 15.29 -21.08
C SER A 50 16.36 16.74 -21.04
N MET A 51 15.67 17.64 -20.33
CA MET A 51 16.14 19.02 -20.12
C MET A 51 17.40 19.08 -19.26
N ALA A 52 17.50 18.28 -18.20
CA ALA A 52 18.71 18.22 -17.36
C ALA A 52 19.92 17.71 -18.15
N VAL A 53 19.72 16.69 -19.00
CA VAL A 53 20.77 16.18 -19.91
C VAL A 53 21.17 17.24 -20.94
N LEU A 54 20.20 17.93 -21.55
CA LEU A 54 20.49 19.00 -22.51
C LEU A 54 21.26 20.16 -21.85
N ALA A 55 20.87 20.55 -20.63
CA ALA A 55 21.58 21.58 -19.87
C ALA A 55 23.03 21.16 -19.55
N PHE A 56 23.26 19.87 -19.25
CA PHE A 56 24.61 19.34 -19.07
C PHE A 56 25.44 19.42 -20.37
N LEU A 57 24.86 19.07 -21.52
CA LEU A 57 25.51 19.19 -22.83
C LEU A 57 25.85 20.65 -23.19
N ILE A 58 24.93 21.58 -22.93
CA ILE A 58 25.16 23.02 -23.10
C ILE A 58 26.29 23.49 -22.17
N SER A 59 26.33 22.98 -20.93
CA SER A 59 27.38 23.32 -19.96
C SER A 59 28.77 22.85 -20.42
N ILE A 60 28.86 21.68 -21.06
CA ILE A 60 30.09 21.20 -21.69
C ILE A 60 30.50 22.13 -22.84
N ALA A 61 29.57 22.49 -23.72
CA ALA A 61 29.83 23.38 -24.86
C ALA A 61 30.29 24.79 -24.41
N ALA A 62 29.74 25.31 -23.31
CA ALA A 62 30.12 26.59 -22.73
C ALA A 62 31.47 26.57 -21.98
N ASN A 63 32.10 25.40 -21.79
CA ASN A 63 33.36 25.19 -21.09
C ASN A 63 33.41 25.82 -19.68
N ASN A 64 32.26 26.01 -19.04
CA ASN A 64 32.15 26.62 -17.72
C ASN A 64 32.13 25.52 -16.65
N ARG A 65 33.22 25.44 -15.88
CA ARG A 65 33.43 24.41 -14.85
C ARG A 65 32.34 24.43 -13.77
N ALA A 66 31.81 25.61 -13.42
CA ALA A 66 30.78 25.73 -12.39
C ALA A 66 29.44 25.14 -12.86
N LEU A 67 28.99 25.49 -14.07
CA LEU A 67 27.76 24.96 -14.65
C LEU A 67 27.83 23.45 -14.85
N MET A 68 28.98 22.94 -15.30
CA MET A 68 29.22 21.50 -15.47
C MET A 68 29.12 20.75 -14.13
N ALA A 69 29.70 21.28 -13.05
CA ALA A 69 29.63 20.65 -11.74
C ALA A 69 28.19 20.58 -11.19
N MET A 70 27.42 21.67 -11.32
CA MET A 70 26.02 21.71 -10.85
C MET A 70 25.12 20.74 -11.62
N THR A 71 25.24 20.73 -12.94
CA THR A 71 24.44 19.84 -13.81
C THR A 71 24.85 18.37 -13.65
N ALA A 72 26.15 18.07 -13.49
CA ALA A 72 26.63 16.73 -13.17
C ALA A 72 26.09 16.24 -11.83
N PHE A 73 26.16 17.07 -10.78
CA PHE A 73 25.65 16.72 -9.46
C PHE A 73 24.15 16.39 -9.51
N MET A 74 23.37 17.20 -10.23
CA MET A 74 21.94 16.96 -10.45
C MET A 74 21.68 15.64 -11.18
N LEU A 75 22.45 15.30 -12.22
CA LEU A 75 22.29 14.02 -12.92
C LEU A 75 22.64 12.82 -12.03
N VAL A 76 23.69 12.95 -11.21
CA VAL A 76 24.09 11.90 -10.27
C VAL A 76 23.01 11.66 -9.22
N THR A 77 22.44 12.70 -8.63
CA THR A 77 21.37 12.55 -7.62
C THR A 77 20.12 11.90 -8.23
N ILE A 78 19.73 12.29 -9.45
CA ILE A 78 18.62 11.67 -10.18
C ILE A 78 18.91 10.18 -10.45
N THR A 79 20.12 9.85 -10.88
CA THR A 79 20.51 8.46 -11.18
C THR A 79 20.49 7.58 -9.93
N ILE A 80 21.00 8.10 -8.80
CA ILE A 80 20.97 7.40 -7.52
C ILE A 80 19.52 7.19 -7.06
N ALA A 81 18.68 8.23 -7.14
CA ALA A 81 17.26 8.12 -6.78
C ALA A 81 16.52 7.09 -7.64
N TRP A 82 16.77 7.08 -8.96
CA TRP A 82 16.23 6.10 -9.89
C TRP A 82 16.63 4.68 -9.54
N LEU A 83 17.93 4.46 -9.29
CA LEU A 83 18.46 3.15 -8.95
C LEU A 83 17.92 2.66 -7.60
N TRP A 84 17.81 3.56 -6.62
CA TRP A 84 17.23 3.23 -5.32
C TRP A 84 15.77 2.80 -5.48
N SER A 85 14.97 3.61 -6.19
CA SER A 85 13.56 3.31 -6.46
C SER A 85 13.37 1.95 -7.11
N ARG A 86 14.08 1.70 -8.22
CA ARG A 86 13.95 0.45 -8.97
C ARG A 86 14.33 -0.78 -8.13
N ASN A 87 15.25 -0.63 -7.20
CA ASN A 87 15.78 -1.73 -6.40
C ASN A 87 15.11 -1.90 -5.02
N THR A 88 14.16 -1.02 -4.66
CA THR A 88 13.47 -1.06 -3.35
C THR A 88 12.77 -2.39 -3.08
N LEU A 89 12.03 -2.95 -4.05
CA LEU A 89 11.26 -4.20 -3.86
C LEU A 89 11.97 -5.48 -4.33
N ILE A 90 12.97 -5.41 -5.22
CA ILE A 90 13.68 -6.57 -5.78
C ILE A 90 14.46 -7.38 -4.71
N ASN A 91 14.10 -8.64 -4.41
CA ASN A 91 14.68 -9.51 -3.37
C ASN A 91 14.22 -9.25 -1.91
N LEU A 92 13.04 -8.68 -1.72
CA LEU A 92 12.38 -8.70 -0.42
C LEU A 92 11.63 -10.03 -0.28
N ALA A 93 11.96 -10.83 0.73
CA ALA A 93 11.27 -12.09 0.98
C ALA A 93 10.29 -11.91 2.14
N TYR A 94 9.00 -12.02 1.83
CA TYR A 94 7.91 -12.12 2.81
C TYR A 94 7.52 -13.59 2.99
N ARG A 95 7.46 -14.06 4.23
CA ARG A 95 7.00 -15.41 4.58
C ARG A 95 6.02 -15.35 5.75
N ARG A 96 4.88 -15.99 5.57
CA ARG A 96 3.87 -16.21 6.62
C ARG A 96 3.88 -17.68 7.04
N LYS A 97 4.01 -17.95 8.33
CA LYS A 97 3.94 -19.30 8.90
C LYS A 97 2.86 -19.34 9.96
N LEU A 98 1.80 -20.12 9.69
CA LEU A 98 0.77 -20.46 10.67
C LEU A 98 1.28 -21.63 11.49
N HIS A 99 1.24 -21.53 12.82
CA HIS A 99 1.65 -22.65 13.68
C HIS A 99 0.65 -23.80 13.64
N HIS A 100 -0.63 -23.50 13.49
CA HIS A 100 -1.70 -24.48 13.35
C HIS A 100 -2.51 -24.23 12.08
N THR A 101 -2.82 -25.31 11.36
CA THR A 101 -3.65 -25.29 10.13
C THR A 101 -5.14 -25.26 10.44
N HIS A 102 -5.54 -25.64 11.65
CA HIS A 102 -6.91 -25.64 12.13
C HIS A 102 -6.97 -24.98 13.50
N ALA A 103 -7.96 -24.12 13.71
CA ALA A 103 -8.25 -23.48 14.98
C ALA A 103 -9.75 -23.56 15.26
N PHE A 104 -10.13 -23.87 16.49
CA PHE A 104 -11.53 -23.86 16.88
C PHE A 104 -12.00 -22.44 17.23
N PRO A 105 -13.29 -22.09 17.06
CA PRO A 105 -13.81 -20.81 17.51
C PRO A 105 -13.54 -20.61 19.01
N GLY A 106 -12.95 -19.47 19.36
CA GLY A 106 -12.51 -19.13 20.71
C GLY A 106 -11.05 -19.53 21.03
N GLU A 107 -10.39 -20.29 20.15
CA GLU A 107 -8.99 -20.65 20.29
C GLU A 107 -8.07 -19.56 19.75
N THR A 108 -6.94 -19.38 20.43
CA THR A 108 -5.85 -18.51 19.98
C THR A 108 -4.81 -19.31 19.22
N THR A 109 -4.42 -18.84 18.03
CA THR A 109 -3.37 -19.45 17.21
C THR A 109 -2.27 -18.44 16.91
N GLU A 110 -1.02 -18.88 16.98
CA GLU A 110 0.13 -18.04 16.71
C GLU A 110 0.47 -18.02 15.21
N VAL A 111 0.74 -16.82 14.69
CA VAL A 111 1.23 -16.60 13.34
C VAL A 111 2.54 -15.85 13.37
N GLU A 112 3.55 -16.44 12.73
CA GLU A 112 4.86 -15.83 12.57
C GLU A 112 4.98 -15.24 11.16
N ILE A 113 5.12 -13.91 11.09
CA ILE A 113 5.44 -13.18 9.87
C ILE A 113 6.94 -12.91 9.88
N THR A 114 7.64 -13.43 8.87
CA THR A 114 9.07 -13.22 8.65
C THR A 114 9.29 -12.35 7.42
N ILE A 115 9.97 -11.23 7.60
CA ILE A 115 10.38 -10.34 6.51
C ILE A 115 11.89 -10.31 6.48
N GLU A 116 12.45 -10.56 5.30
CA GLU A 116 13.89 -10.64 5.09
C GLU A 116 14.32 -9.73 3.95
N ASN A 117 15.18 -8.75 4.27
CA ASN A 117 15.83 -7.91 3.28
C ASN A 117 17.15 -8.56 2.86
N LYS A 118 17.18 -9.28 1.74
CA LYS A 118 18.41 -9.92 1.24
C LYS A 118 19.33 -8.96 0.46
N LYS A 119 19.24 -7.66 0.72
CA LYS A 119 19.86 -6.60 -0.08
C LYS A 119 20.83 -5.77 0.76
N TRP A 120 21.72 -5.08 0.04
CA TRP A 120 22.65 -4.11 0.64
C TRP A 120 21.96 -2.79 0.96
N LEU A 121 20.91 -2.45 0.21
CA LEU A 121 20.17 -1.21 0.45
C LEU A 121 19.28 -1.35 1.70
N PRO A 122 19.42 -0.44 2.68
CA PRO A 122 18.47 -0.36 3.78
C PRO A 122 17.12 0.13 3.25
N VAL A 123 16.05 -0.53 3.66
CA VAL A 123 14.67 -0.11 3.39
C VAL A 123 14.18 0.61 4.65
N THR A 124 14.17 1.93 4.60
CA THR A 124 13.84 2.78 5.75
C THR A 124 12.36 2.77 6.10
N TRP A 125 11.48 2.61 5.10
CA TRP A 125 10.05 2.54 5.26
C TRP A 125 9.46 1.49 4.32
N LEU A 126 9.15 0.33 4.86
CA LEU A 126 8.44 -0.75 4.17
C LEU A 126 7.05 -0.85 4.76
N GLN A 127 6.04 -0.45 4.00
CA GLN A 127 4.65 -0.70 4.35
C GLN A 127 4.18 -1.97 3.63
N VAL A 128 3.79 -2.98 4.39
CA VAL A 128 3.20 -4.22 3.90
C VAL A 128 1.72 -4.17 4.22
N GLN A 129 0.88 -4.31 3.20
CA GLN A 129 -0.57 -4.40 3.33
C GLN A 129 -0.98 -5.83 2.97
N ASP A 130 -1.30 -6.62 3.98
CA ASP A 130 -1.74 -8.01 3.80
C ASP A 130 -3.25 -8.10 3.93
N THR A 131 -3.92 -8.70 2.95
CA THR A 131 -5.35 -9.01 3.05
C THR A 131 -5.58 -10.08 4.12
N TRP A 132 -6.46 -9.80 5.07
CA TRP A 132 -6.72 -10.65 6.23
C TRP A 132 -8.23 -10.82 6.48
N PRO A 133 -8.73 -12.04 6.75
CA PRO A 133 -10.15 -12.27 7.05
C PRO A 133 -10.56 -11.64 8.40
N THR A 134 -11.69 -10.92 8.44
CA THR A 134 -12.19 -10.31 9.69
C THR A 134 -12.68 -11.33 10.72
N GLY A 135 -12.97 -12.57 10.29
CA GLY A 135 -13.28 -13.70 11.18
C GLY A 135 -12.09 -14.27 11.95
N PHE A 136 -10.86 -13.85 11.63
CA PHE A 136 -9.62 -14.30 12.26
C PHE A 136 -8.68 -13.14 12.59
N PRO A 137 -9.13 -12.12 13.34
CA PRO A 137 -8.36 -10.92 13.56
C PRO A 137 -7.16 -11.17 14.50
N PRO A 138 -6.07 -10.39 14.37
CA PRO A 138 -5.04 -10.34 15.41
C PRO A 138 -5.64 -9.85 16.72
N SER A 139 -5.20 -10.44 17.83
CA SER A 139 -5.62 -10.06 19.18
C SER A 139 -5.34 -8.58 19.47
N ARG A 140 -4.30 -8.02 18.84
CA ARG A 140 -4.02 -6.59 18.81
C ARG A 140 -4.63 -5.97 17.55
N SER A 141 -5.82 -5.39 17.70
CA SER A 141 -6.62 -4.78 16.63
C SER A 141 -6.03 -3.51 16.01
N GLU A 142 -5.01 -2.90 16.62
CA GLU A 142 -4.41 -1.62 16.22
C GLU A 142 -3.78 -1.62 14.80
N ALA A 143 -3.57 -2.80 14.20
CA ALA A 143 -2.93 -2.94 12.89
C ALA A 143 -3.90 -3.27 11.74
N MET A 144 -5.19 -3.41 12.01
CA MET A 144 -6.18 -3.68 10.97
C MET A 144 -6.88 -2.41 10.51
N SER A 145 -6.85 -2.16 9.22
CA SER A 145 -7.74 -1.20 8.54
C SER A 145 -8.90 -1.97 7.93
N GLU A 146 -10.12 -1.48 8.10
CA GLU A 146 -11.30 -2.02 7.42
C GLU A 146 -11.15 -1.84 5.90
N SER A 147 -11.55 -2.86 5.14
CA SER A 147 -11.64 -2.78 3.68
C SER A 147 -12.93 -2.04 3.31
N GLU A 148 -12.85 -1.01 2.47
CA GLU A 148 -14.02 -0.23 2.03
C GLU A 148 -14.98 -1.03 1.13
N GLY A 149 -14.62 -2.24 0.68
CA GLY A 149 -15.43 -3.03 -0.26
C GLY A 149 -15.99 -4.37 0.25
N ASP A 150 -15.44 -4.99 1.29
CA ASP A 150 -15.89 -6.30 1.79
C ASP A 150 -15.90 -6.36 3.33
N PRO A 151 -17.07 -6.49 3.98
CA PRO A 151 -17.15 -6.56 5.44
C PRO A 151 -16.50 -7.81 6.05
N ASN A 152 -16.19 -8.83 5.24
CA ASN A 152 -15.53 -10.05 5.72
C ASN A 152 -14.00 -10.03 5.56
N THR A 153 -13.44 -8.97 4.98
CA THR A 153 -12.03 -8.86 4.65
C THR A 153 -11.47 -7.52 5.15
N GLY A 154 -10.31 -7.53 5.78
CA GLY A 154 -9.60 -6.35 6.24
C GLY A 154 -8.16 -6.33 5.74
N TYR A 155 -7.47 -5.21 5.96
CA TYR A 155 -6.05 -5.09 5.63
C TYR A 155 -5.23 -5.02 6.91
N LEU A 156 -4.31 -5.98 7.07
CA LEU A 156 -3.28 -5.94 8.09
C LEU A 156 -2.12 -5.10 7.55
N THR A 157 -2.08 -3.83 7.96
CA THR A 157 -1.05 -2.89 7.53
C THR A 157 0.07 -2.85 8.55
N ASN A 158 1.29 -3.20 8.13
CA ASN A 158 2.46 -3.15 8.98
C ASN A 158 3.57 -2.32 8.33
N ALA A 159 4.12 -1.38 9.08
CA ALA A 159 5.32 -0.64 8.71
C ALA A 159 6.57 -1.25 9.38
N TYR A 160 7.63 -1.41 8.59
CA TYR A 160 8.92 -1.93 9.01
C TYR A 160 10.06 -1.05 8.49
N ALA A 161 11.12 -0.94 9.28
CA ALA A 161 12.42 -0.46 8.81
C ALA A 161 13.36 -1.67 8.80
N LEU A 162 13.88 -2.05 7.63
CA LEU A 162 14.83 -3.17 7.49
C LEU A 162 16.19 -2.63 7.06
N ARG A 163 17.21 -2.88 7.86
CA ARG A 163 18.61 -2.60 7.54
C ARG A 163 19.13 -3.59 6.49
N TRP A 164 20.38 -3.42 6.09
CA TRP A 164 21.07 -4.35 5.20
C TRP A 164 21.04 -5.77 5.78
N TYR A 165 20.69 -6.76 4.97
CA TYR A 165 20.66 -8.17 5.37
C TYR A 165 19.85 -8.49 6.63
N GLU A 166 18.92 -7.63 7.00
CA GLU A 166 18.15 -7.79 8.23
C GLU A 166 16.97 -8.73 8.00
N ARG A 167 16.72 -9.58 8.99
CA ARG A 167 15.54 -10.44 9.06
C ARG A 167 14.76 -10.10 10.32
N ILE A 168 13.55 -9.60 10.15
CA ILE A 168 12.62 -9.30 11.23
C ILE A 168 11.59 -10.44 11.30
N ARG A 169 11.33 -10.93 12.51
CA ARG A 169 10.26 -11.88 12.81
C ARG A 169 9.29 -11.22 13.77
N ARG A 170 8.03 -11.15 13.39
CA ARG A 170 6.95 -10.72 14.27
C ARG A 170 5.96 -11.85 14.45
N ARG A 171 5.51 -12.00 15.70
CA ARG A 171 4.51 -12.98 16.07
C ARG A 171 3.24 -12.27 16.47
N TYR A 172 2.15 -12.74 15.92
CA TYR A 172 0.82 -12.25 16.21
C TYR A 172 0.00 -13.41 16.74
N GLU A 173 -0.70 -13.19 17.83
CA GLU A 173 -1.74 -14.10 18.28
C GLU A 173 -3.02 -13.74 17.55
N LEU A 174 -3.67 -14.73 16.97
CA LEU A 174 -4.91 -14.59 16.25
C LEU A 174 -6.01 -15.31 17.02
N MET A 175 -7.21 -14.74 17.04
CA MET A 175 -8.35 -15.36 17.71
C MET A 175 -9.38 -15.78 16.66
N ALA A 176 -9.74 -17.07 16.63
CA ALA A 176 -10.81 -17.56 15.78
C ALA A 176 -12.17 -17.11 16.33
N GLN A 177 -12.81 -16.14 15.68
CA GLN A 177 -14.12 -15.66 16.13
C GLN A 177 -15.27 -16.44 15.50
N LYS A 178 -15.14 -16.83 14.22
CA LYS A 178 -16.19 -17.52 13.46
C LYS A 178 -15.65 -18.72 12.71
N ARG A 179 -16.45 -19.78 12.60
CA ARG A 179 -16.15 -20.94 11.75
C ARG A 179 -16.16 -20.52 10.28
N GLY A 180 -15.16 -20.94 9.52
CA GLY A 180 -15.03 -20.66 8.09
C GLY A 180 -13.73 -21.21 7.53
N VAL A 181 -13.63 -21.25 6.21
CA VAL A 181 -12.37 -21.45 5.50
C VAL A 181 -11.92 -20.08 5.02
N TYR A 182 -10.69 -19.70 5.37
CA TYR A 182 -10.13 -18.38 5.12
C TYR A 182 -8.71 -18.50 4.56
#